data_AF-A0A2S0UIH0-F1
#
_entry.id   AF-A0A2S0UIH0-F1
#
_cell.length_a   1.000
_cell.length_b   1.000
_cell.length_c   1.000
_cell.angle_alpha   90.00
_cell.angle_beta   90.00
_cell.angle_gamma   90.00
#
_symmetry.space_group_name_H-M   'P 1'
#
loop_
_entity.id
_entity.type
_entity.pdbx_description
1 polymer ?
#
loop_
_entity_poly.entity_id
_entity_poly.type
_entity_poly.pdbx_seq_one_letter_code
_entity_poly.pdbx_strand_id
1 'polypeptide(L)'
;MNKPLPPESFYIPVEQVAARFSVSVDTIWWWCRKGAFPKPYHPGGNAARWKVAEIEAYEATMQAGFVTELELYQSGFFEAALRAA
;
A
#
# COMPACT_ATOMS: atom_id res chain seq x y z
N MET A 1 -4.04 15.89 -21.92
CA MET A 1 -3.42 16.41 -20.69
C MET A 1 -4.18 15.82 -19.51
N ASN A 2 -3.80 14.62 -19.07
CA ASN A 2 -4.46 13.94 -17.96
C ASN A 2 -3.88 14.48 -16.67
N LYS A 3 -4.53 15.48 -16.09
CA LYS A 3 -4.17 15.97 -14.76
C LYS A 3 -4.47 14.82 -13.78
N PRO A 4 -3.49 14.33 -12.99
CA PRO A 4 -3.80 13.34 -11.98
C PRO A 4 -4.85 13.94 -11.03
N LEU A 5 -5.95 13.23 -10.83
CA LEU A 5 -6.98 13.66 -9.90
C LEU A 5 -6.35 13.73 -8.49
N PRO A 6 -6.70 14.73 -7.68
CA PRO A 6 -6.21 14.82 -6.32
C PRO A 6 -6.61 13.55 -5.53
N PRO A 7 -5.73 13.03 -4.65
CA PRO A 7 -5.95 11.75 -3.94
C PRO A 7 -7.24 11.75 -3.09
N GLU A 8 -7.69 12.93 -2.67
CA GLU A 8 -8.98 13.23 -2.02
C GLU A 8 -10.21 12.64 -2.76
N SER A 9 -10.14 12.56 -4.09
CA SER A 9 -11.24 12.15 -4.96
C SER A 9 -11.10 10.72 -5.50
N PHE A 10 -10.05 10.00 -5.10
CA PHE A 10 -9.73 8.70 -5.67
C PHE A 10 -10.20 7.56 -4.77
N TYR A 11 -11.03 6.68 -5.35
CA TYR A 11 -11.60 5.52 -4.68
C TYR A 11 -11.01 4.23 -5.24
N ILE A 12 -10.50 3.37 -4.39
CA ILE A 12 -9.92 2.08 -4.77
C ILE A 12 -10.76 0.91 -4.26
N PRO A 13 -10.84 -0.21 -5.01
CA PRO A 13 -11.51 -1.42 -4.55
C PRO A 13 -10.64 -2.19 -3.56
N VAL A 14 -11.25 -3.16 -2.87
CA VAL A 14 -10.60 -3.93 -1.80
C VAL A 14 -9.34 -4.67 -2.25
N GLU A 15 -9.27 -5.11 -3.51
CA GLU A 15 -8.11 -5.82 -4.06
C GLU A 15 -6.88 -4.93 -4.11
N GLN A 16 -7.06 -3.63 -4.43
CA GLN A 16 -5.96 -2.66 -4.44
C GLN A 16 -5.53 -2.29 -3.02
N VAL A 17 -6.48 -2.23 -2.08
CA VAL A 17 -6.17 -2.05 -0.65
C VAL A 17 -5.34 -3.22 -0.13
N ALA A 18 -5.76 -4.45 -0.41
CA ALA A 18 -5.07 -5.67 0.01
C ALA A 18 -3.65 -5.76 -0.59
N ALA A 19 -3.50 -5.43 -1.88
CA ALA A 19 -2.22 -5.38 -2.54
C ALA A 19 -1.26 -4.35 -1.90
N ARG A 20 -1.76 -3.18 -1.50
CA ARG A 20 -0.95 -2.12 -0.87
C ARG A 20 -0.31 -2.58 0.45
N PHE A 21 -1.04 -3.34 1.26
CA PHE A 21 -0.53 -3.90 2.53
C PHE A 21 0.13 -5.27 2.38
N SER A 22 0.18 -5.85 1.17
CA SER A 22 0.65 -7.23 0.92
C SER A 22 -0.06 -8.27 1.78
N VAL A 23 -1.38 -8.14 1.95
CA VAL A 23 -2.23 -9.07 2.73
C VAL A 23 -3.37 -9.62 1.87
N SER A 24 -4.13 -10.59 2.40
CA SER A 24 -5.34 -11.06 1.73
C SER A 24 -6.50 -10.05 1.89
N VAL A 25 -7.47 -10.14 0.98
CA VAL A 25 -8.72 -9.36 1.06
C VAL A 25 -9.47 -9.64 2.37
N ASP A 26 -9.45 -10.88 2.84
CA ASP A 26 -10.10 -11.27 4.10
C ASP A 26 -9.48 -10.58 5.32
N THR A 27 -8.17 -10.32 5.30
CA THR A 27 -7.49 -9.56 6.35
C THR A 27 -8.01 -8.14 6.42
N ILE A 28 -8.24 -7.47 5.28
CA ILE A 28 -8.82 -6.13 5.23
C ILE A 28 -10.23 -6.12 5.86
N TRP A 29 -11.07 -7.09 5.50
CA TRP A 29 -12.40 -7.23 6.09
C TRP A 29 -12.37 -7.56 7.58
N TRP A 30 -11.38 -8.33 8.02
CA TRP A 30 -11.17 -8.61 9.44
C TRP A 30 -10.78 -7.34 10.21
N TRP A 31 -9.88 -6.49 9.68
CA TRP A 31 -9.56 -5.20 10.29
C TRP A 31 -10.75 -4.26 10.36
N CYS A 32 -11.57 -4.21 9.29
CA CYS A 32 -12.82 -3.44 9.28
C CYS A 32 -13.77 -3.89 10.39
N ARG A 33 -13.94 -5.21 10.58
CA ARG A 33 -14.79 -5.78 11.65
C ARG A 33 -14.25 -5.50 13.05
N LYS A 34 -12.93 -5.42 13.20
CA LYS A 34 -12.28 -5.04 14.47
C LYS A 34 -12.35 -3.55 14.76
N GLY A 35 -12.75 -2.72 13.79
CA GLY A 35 -12.78 -1.27 13.92
C GLY A 35 -11.41 -0.61 13.88
N ALA A 36 -10.38 -1.34 13.45
CA ALA A 36 -9.00 -0.85 13.34
C ALA A 36 -8.72 -0.16 12.00
N PHE A 37 -9.55 -0.40 10.97
CA PHE A 37 -9.36 0.10 9.61
C PHE A 37 -10.57 0.94 9.15
N PRO A 38 -10.39 1.92 8.23
CA PRO A 38 -11.48 2.72 7.68
C PRO A 38 -12.61 1.88 7.07
N LYS A 39 -13.85 2.33 7.23
CA LYS A 39 -15.04 1.66 6.68
C LYS A 39 -15.14 1.92 5.16
N PRO A 40 -15.57 0.92 4.36
CA PRO A 40 -15.81 1.14 2.94
C PRO A 40 -17.04 2.00 2.67
N TYR A 41 -16.99 2.68 1.53
CA TYR A 41 -18.10 3.34 0.85
C TYR A 41 -18.76 2.40 -0.15
N HIS A 42 -20.09 2.45 -0.26
CA HIS A 42 -20.87 1.56 -1.14
C HIS A 42 -21.66 2.36 -2.20
N PRO A 43 -21.02 2.79 -3.31
CA PRO A 43 -21.70 3.54 -4.38
C PRO A 43 -22.79 2.75 -5.13
N GLY A 44 -22.85 1.42 -4.99
CA GLY A 44 -23.79 0.55 -5.72
C GLY A 44 -24.10 -0.76 -5.02
N GLY A 45 -24.40 -0.70 -3.71
CA GLY A 45 -24.73 -1.87 -2.89
C GLY A 45 -23.52 -2.77 -2.61
N ASN A 46 -23.17 -3.62 -3.58
CA ASN A 46 -22.12 -4.64 -3.41
C ASN A 46 -20.71 -4.16 -3.71
N ALA A 47 -20.53 -3.01 -4.35
CA ALA A 47 -19.22 -2.45 -4.64
C ALA A 47 -18.68 -1.69 -3.41
N ALA A 48 -17.76 -2.28 -2.66
CA ALA A 48 -17.03 -1.61 -1.59
C ALA A 48 -15.84 -0.81 -2.14
N ARG A 49 -15.70 0.45 -1.70
CA ARG A 49 -14.67 1.39 -2.15
C ARG A 49 -14.06 2.13 -0.98
N TRP A 50 -12.75 2.37 -1.01
CA TRP A 50 -12.05 3.15 0.00
C TRP A 50 -11.46 4.40 -0.62
N LYS A 51 -11.53 5.53 0.10
CA LYS A 51 -10.80 6.73 -0.28
C LYS A 51 -9.31 6.51 0.01
N VAL A 52 -8.45 6.83 -0.95
CA VAL A 52 -7.00 6.69 -0.74
C VAL A 52 -6.51 7.57 0.41
N ALA A 53 -7.05 8.79 0.55
CA ALA A 53 -6.68 9.69 1.65
C ALA A 53 -6.93 9.09 3.04
N GLU A 54 -7.99 8.28 3.24
CA GLU A 54 -8.26 7.63 4.53
C GLU A 54 -7.30 6.47 4.81
N ILE A 55 -6.87 5.76 3.76
CA ILE A 55 -5.87 4.71 3.86
C ILE A 55 -4.51 5.32 4.22
N GLU A 56 -4.11 6.40 3.55
CA GLU A 56 -2.88 7.13 3.84
C GLU A 56 -2.87 7.70 5.26
N ALA A 57 -4.00 8.23 5.73
CA ALA A 57 -4.16 8.68 7.11
C ALA A 57 -4.00 7.52 8.11
N TYR A 58 -4.52 6.34 7.80
CA TYR A 58 -4.34 5.14 8.62
C TYR A 58 -2.88 4.66 8.61
N GLU A 59 -2.21 4.65 7.46
CA GLU A 59 -0.78 4.30 7.35
C GLU A 59 0.09 5.23 8.18
N ALA A 60 -0.24 6.53 8.24
CA ALA A 60 0.46 7.50 9.08
C ALA A 60 0.35 7.20 10.59
N THR A 61 -0.63 6.41 11.03
CA THR A 61 -0.74 5.93 12.42
C THR A 61 0.12 4.71 12.70
N MET A 62 0.61 4.01 11.68
CA MET A 62 1.46 2.84 11.86
C MET A 62 2.86 3.25 12.30
N GLN A 63 3.44 2.46 13.18
CA GLN A 63 4.86 2.60 13.50
C GLN A 63 5.70 2.19 12.29
N ALA A 64 6.33 3.16 11.64
CA ALA A 64 7.38 2.90 10.68
C ALA A 64 8.70 2.65 11.43
N GLY A 65 9.33 1.50 11.19
CA GLY A 65 10.70 1.26 11.65
C GLY A 65 11.65 2.18 10.88
N PHE A 66 12.46 2.96 11.59
CA PHE A 66 13.55 3.71 10.97
C PHE A 66 14.80 2.83 10.91
N VAL A 67 15.27 2.52 9.71
CA VAL A 67 16.56 1.84 9.52
C VAL A 67 17.65 2.91 9.45
N THR A 68 18.50 2.98 10.48
CA THR A 68 19.62 3.93 10.56
C THR A 68 20.79 3.52 9.67
N GLU A 69 20.92 2.24 9.38
CA GLU A 69 22.05 1.66 8.66
C GLU A 69 21.54 0.50 7.80
N LEU A 70 21.58 0.69 6.49
CA LEU A 70 21.36 -0.35 5.50
C LEU A 70 22.72 -0.65 4.90
N GLU A 71 23.43 -1.62 5.46
CA GLU A 71 24.59 -2.20 4.80
C GLU A 71 24.09 -2.95 3.56
N LEU A 72 24.00 -2.21 2.46
CA LEU A 72 23.76 -2.78 1.15
C LEU A 72 24.99 -3.60 0.80
N TYR A 73 24.97 -4.89 1.14
CA TYR A 73 25.94 -5.86 0.68
C TYR A 73 25.89 -5.85 -0.85
N GLN A 74 26.84 -5.14 -1.46
CA GLN A 74 27.17 -5.30 -2.86
C GLN A 74 27.68 -6.74 -3.00
N SER A 75 26.78 -7.67 -3.28
CA SER A 75 27.19 -8.99 -3.70
C SER A 75 28.06 -8.81 -4.94
N GLY A 76 29.26 -9.41 -4.92
CA GLY A 76 30.26 -9.36 -5.98
C GLY A 76 29.84 -9.99 -7.32
N PHE A 77 28.54 -9.99 -7.62
CA PHE A 77 27.98 -10.47 -8.87
C PHE A 77 28.30 -9.53 -10.04
N PHE A 78 28.59 -8.25 -9.80
CA PHE A 78 28.97 -7.30 -10.86
C PHE A 78 30.46 -7.30 -11.24
N GLU A 79 31.38 -7.79 -10.39
CA GLU A 79 32.82 -7.79 -10.70
C GLU A 79 33.21 -8.78 -11.80
N ALA A 80 32.42 -9.85 -12.01
CA ALA A 80 32.70 -10.82 -13.07
C ALA A 80 32.41 -10.28 -14.48
N ALA A 81 31.50 -9.32 -14.63
CA ALA A 81 31.13 -8.77 -15.94
C ALA A 81 32.14 -7.73 -16.45
N LEU A 82 32.83 -7.01 -15.55
CA LEU A 82 33.76 -5.94 -15.94
C LEU A 82 35.17 -6.43 -16.30
N ARG A 83 35.53 -7.67 -15.94
CA ARG A 83 36.83 -8.29 -16.28
C ARG A 83 36.81 -9.11 -17.57
N ALA A 84 35.67 -9.18 -18.25
CA ALA A 84 35.47 -9.96 -19.47
C ALA A 84 35.21 -9.11 -20.73
N ALA A 85 35.41 -7.78 -20.65
CA ALA A 85 35.35 -6.84 -21.76
C ALA A 85 36.73 -6.19 -21.97
#